data_AF-A0ABD7QM97-F1
#
_entry.id   AF-A0ABD7QM97-F1
#
_cell.length_a   1.000
_cell.length_b   1.000
_cell.length_c   1.000
_cell.angle_alpha   90.00
_cell.angle_beta   90.00
_cell.angle_gamma   90.00
#
_symmetry.space_group_name_H-M   'P 1'
#
loop_
_entity.id
_entity.type
_entity.pdbx_description
1 polymer ?
#
loop_
_entity_poly.entity_id
_entity_poly.type
_entity_poly.pdbx_seq_one_letter_code
_entity_poly.pdbx_strand_id
1 'polypeptide(L)' 'MKELLLVVPLSWNTICRLEAKGEFPKRWYITDRRCAWDGDEIEQWLDERKANSPKEFESTKPDVNKRKYRPVSNAA' A
#
# COMPACT_ATOMS: atom_id res chain seq x y z
N MET A 1 0.35 15.77 6.22
CA MET A 1 0.73 14.36 5.93
C MET A 1 -0.20 13.33 6.54
N LYS A 2 -0.81 13.56 7.72
CA LYS A 2 -1.78 12.61 8.28
C LYS A 2 -3.04 12.44 7.41
N GLU A 3 -3.54 13.51 6.81
CA GLU A 3 -4.72 13.46 5.92
C GLU A 3 -4.55 12.49 4.74
N LEU A 4 -3.38 12.47 4.09
CA LEU A 4 -3.14 11.54 2.98
C LEU A 4 -3.14 10.08 3.45
N LEU A 5 -2.54 9.80 4.62
CA LEU A 5 -2.45 8.45 5.18
C LEU A 5 -3.83 7.91 5.63
N LEU A 6 -4.82 8.79 5.82
CA LEU A 6 -6.19 8.38 6.09
C LEU A 6 -6.90 7.91 4.81
N VAL A 7 -6.64 8.56 3.68
CA VAL A 7 -7.24 8.22 2.38
C VAL A 7 -6.52 7.03 1.75
N VAL A 8 -5.20 7.06 1.76
CA VAL A 8 -4.35 6.01 1.20
C VAL A 8 -3.87 5.12 2.35
N PRO A 9 -4.35 3.86 2.46
CA PRO A 9 -3.97 2.94 3.53
C PRO A 9 -2.57 2.33 3.27
N LEU A 10 -1.57 3.18 2.99
CA LEU A 10 -0.18 2.79 2.75
C LEU A 10 0.75 3.58 3.65
N SER A 11 1.89 2.97 3.97
CA SER A 11 2.94 3.65 4.73
C SER A 11 3.62 4.74 3.91
N TRP A 12 4.18 5.75 4.60
CA TRP A 12 5.00 6.80 3.99
C TRP A 12 6.12 6.23 3.10
N ASN A 13 6.84 5.22 3.59
CA ASN A 13 7.91 4.57 2.82
C ASN A 13 7.40 3.90 1.54
N THR A 14 6.20 3.32 1.58
CA THR A 14 5.57 2.75 0.39
C THR A 14 5.26 3.85 -0.62
N ILE A 15 4.71 4.97 -0.19
CA ILE A 15 4.41 6.12 -1.06
C ILE A 15 5.69 6.64 -1.73
N CYS A 16 6.76 6.86 -0.97
CA CYS A 16 8.06 7.29 -1.52
C CYS A 16 8.61 6.29 -2.57
N ARG A 17 8.43 4.99 -2.35
CA ARG A 17 8.85 3.96 -3.32
C ARG A 17 8.02 3.97 -4.59
N LEU A 18 6.71 4.21 -4.48
CA LEU A 18 5.82 4.31 -5.63
C LEU A 18 6.09 5.59 -6.43
N GLU A 19 6.36 6.71 -5.74
CA GLU A 19 6.81 7.96 -6.36
C GLU A 19 8.12 7.74 -7.14
N ALA A 20 9.09 7.04 -6.56
CA ALA A 20 10.36 6.70 -7.23
C ALA A 20 10.17 5.79 -8.45
N LYS A 21 9.10 4.99 -8.49
CA LYS A 21 8.72 4.14 -9.62
C LYS A 21 7.85 4.87 -10.66
N GLY A 22 7.38 6.07 -10.37
CA GLY A 22 6.40 6.78 -11.21
C GLY A 22 5.00 6.18 -11.19
N GLU A 23 4.72 5.30 -10.22
CA GLU A 23 3.42 4.64 -10.03
C GLU A 23 2.53 5.43 -9.05
N PHE A 24 2.88 6.65 -8.67
CA PHE A 24 2.10 7.49 -7.75
C PHE A 24 2.01 8.93 -8.28
N PRO A 25 0.89 9.64 -8.06
CA PRO A 25 0.74 11.03 -8.46
C PRO A 25 1.86 11.93 -7.96
N LYS A 26 2.24 12.90 -8.80
CA LYS A 26 3.38 13.77 -8.51
C LYS A 26 3.03 14.72 -7.38
N ARG A 27 3.87 14.76 -6.34
CA ARG A 27 3.69 15.71 -5.24
C ARG A 27 4.02 17.13 -5.70
N TRP A 28 3.30 18.10 -5.16
CA TRP A 28 3.64 19.51 -5.25
C TRP A 28 3.81 20.11 -3.86
N TYR A 29 4.49 21.25 -3.78
CA TYR A 29 4.82 21.89 -2.52
C TYR A 29 3.93 23.11 -2.33
N ILE A 30 3.11 23.08 -1.27
CA ILE A 30 2.37 24.27 -0.81
C ILE A 30 3.36 25.24 -0.15
N THR A 31 4.29 24.70 0.66
CA THR A 31 5.37 25.44 1.32
C THR A 31 6.64 24.60 1.38
N ASP A 32 7.77 25.21 1.77
CA ASP A 32 9.09 24.56 1.91
C ASP A 32 9.08 23.24 2.71
N ARG A 33 8.11 23.05 3.60
CA ARG A 33 7.97 21.83 4.43
C ARG A 33 6.64 21.11 4.27
N ARG A 34 5.75 21.58 3.39
CA ARG A 34 4.42 20.99 3.17
C ARG A 34 4.27 20.60 1.71
N CYS A 35 4.24 19.29 1.47
CA CYS A 35 3.79 18.74 0.20
C CYS A 35 2.30 18.39 0.27
N ALA A 36 1.63 18.51 -0.87
CA ALA A 36 0.27 18.09 -1.10
C ALA A 36 0.17 17.32 -2.42
N TRP A 37 -0.96 16.68 -2.57
CA TRP A 37 -1.37 15.94 -3.74
C TRP A 37 -2.77 16.41 -4.10
N ASP A 38 -3.11 16.26 -5.37
CA ASP A 38 -4.48 16.45 -5.80
C ASP A 38 -5.32 15.23 -5.36
N GLY A 39 -6.51 15.50 -4.82
CA GLY A 39 -7.43 14.45 -4.39
C GLY A 39 -7.94 13.64 -5.58
N ASP A 40 -8.24 14.32 -6.69
CA ASP A 40 -8.81 13.71 -7.89
C ASP A 40 -7.81 12.71 -8.52
N GLU A 41 -6.52 13.08 -8.57
CA GLU A 41 -5.45 12.19 -9.06
C GLU A 41 -5.29 10.95 -8.16
N ILE A 42 -5.45 11.11 -6.85
CA ILE A 42 -5.35 9.99 -5.90
C ILE A 42 -6.54 9.04 -6.05
N GLU A 43 -7.75 9.58 -6.21
CA GLU A 43 -8.96 8.77 -6.42
C GLU A 43 -8.86 7.97 -7.72
N GLN A 44 -8.46 8.61 -8.83
CA GLN A 44 -8.27 7.91 -10.10
C GLN A 44 -7.19 6.83 -10.01
N TRP A 45 -6.08 7.12 -9.34
CA TRP A 45 -5.04 6.15 -9.08
C TRP A 45 -5.52 4.96 -8.23
N LEU A 46 -6.35 5.20 -7.21
CA LEU A 46 -6.94 4.14 -6.39
C LEU A 46 -7.87 3.24 -7.23
N ASP A 47 -8.67 3.83 -8.12
CA ASP A 47 -9.55 3.08 -9.01
C ASP A 47 -8.79 2.24 -10.03
N GLU A 48 -7.74 2.79 -10.65
CA GLU A 48 -6.83 2.02 -11.52
C GLU A 48 -6.18 0.86 -10.75
N ARG A 49 -5.77 1.09 -9.50
CA ARG A 49 -5.16 0.05 -8.69
C ARG A 49 -6.17 -1.02 -8.26
N LYS A 50 -7.42 -0.62 -8.01
CA LYS A 50 -8.53 -1.54 -7.72
C LYS A 50 -8.89 -2.37 -8.94
N ALA A 51 -8.81 -1.81 -10.14
CA ALA A 51 -9.03 -2.54 -11.40
C ALA A 51 -7.88 -3.51 -11.71
N ASN A 52 -6.63 -3.12 -11.41
CA ASN A 52 -5.45 -3.96 -11.62
C ASN A 52 -5.21 -4.98 -10.49
N SER A 53 -5.76 -4.76 -9.29
CA SER A 53 -5.65 -5.70 -8.19
C SER A 53 -6.60 -6.88 -8.44
N PRO A 54 -6.13 -8.13 -8.27
CA PRO A 54 -7.03 -9.26 -8.24
C PRO A 54 -8.11 -9.04 -7.17
N LYS A 55 -9.35 -9.38 -7.53
CA LYS A 55 -10.55 -9.16 -6.70
C LYS A 55 -10.54 -10.00 -5.42
N GLU A 56 -9.77 -11.08 -5.42
CA GLU A 56 -9.47 -11.89 -4.27
C GLU A 56 -8.02 -11.66 -3.83
N PHE A 57 -7.82 -11.61 -2.51
CA PHE A 57 -6.49 -11.66 -1.91
C PHE A 57 -5.94 -13.08 -2.10
N GLU A 58 -5.43 -13.37 -3.30
CA GLU A 58 -4.69 -14.60 -3.62
C GLU A 58 -3.31 -14.60 -2.95
N SER A 59 -3.26 -14.35 -1.64
CA SER A 59 -2.13 -14.88 -0.89
C SER A 59 -2.44 -16.36 -0.70
N THR A 60 -1.65 -17.23 -1.32
CA THR A 60 -1.53 -18.59 -0.81
C THR A 60 -1.07 -18.44 0.64
N LYS A 61 -1.98 -18.65 1.60
CA LYS A 61 -1.61 -18.66 3.01
C LYS A 61 -0.47 -19.66 3.14
N PRO A 62 0.73 -19.23 3.60
CA PRO A 62 1.86 -20.15 3.66
C PRO A 62 1.47 -21.31 4.56
N ASP A 63 1.57 -22.52 4.01
CA ASP A 63 1.20 -23.75 4.70
C ASP A 63 1.89 -23.81 6.06
N VAL A 64 1.08 -23.73 7.12
CA VAL A 64 1.55 -23.64 8.50
C VAL A 64 2.32 -24.89 8.92
N ASN A 65 2.07 -26.02 8.26
CA ASN A 65 2.76 -27.29 8.52
C ASN A 65 4.19 -27.30 7.97
N LYS A 66 4.52 -26.41 7.02
CA LYS A 66 5.88 -26.28 6.46
C LYS A 66 6.77 -25.31 7.25
N ARG A 67 6.29 -24.80 8.39
CA ARG A 67 7.06 -23.85 9.21
C ARG A 67 8.24 -24.55 9.88
N LYS A 68 9.46 -24.17 9.50
CA LYS A 68 10.69 -24.60 10.16
C LYS A 68 10.83 -24.07 11.60
N TYR A 69 10.27 -22.88 11.88
CA TYR A 69 10.30 -22.24 13.19
C TYR A 69 8.89 -22.19 13.79
N ARG A 70 8.73 -22.63 15.04
CA ARG A 70 7.44 -22.84 15.74
C ARG A 70 6.49 -23.76 14.94
N PRO A 71 6.82 -25.07 14.85
CA PRO A 71 5.93 -26.03 14.23
C PRO A 71 4.61 -26.16 15.00
N VAL A 72 3.55 -26.54 14.29
CA VAL A 72 2.24 -26.78 14.91
C VAL A 72 2.34 -28.05 15.76
N SER A 73 2.25 -27.91 17.08
CA SER A 73 2.18 -29.06 17.98
C SER A 73 0.73 -29.58 18.04
N ASN A 74 0.49 -30.80 17.59
CA ASN A 74 -0.75 -31.52 17.91
C ASN A 74 -0.71 -31.84 19.41
N ALA A 75 -1.36 -31.01 20.22
CA ALA A 75 -1.68 -31.39 21.59
C ALA A 75 -2.82 -32.41 21.52
N ALA A 76 -2.50 -33.67 21.83
CA ALA A 76 -3.46 -34.74 22.05
C ALA A 76 -3.98 -34.70 23.49
#